data_AF-A0A6N0JHL7-F1
#
_entry.id   AF-A0A6N0JHL7-F1
#
_cell.length_a   1.000
_cell.length_b   1.000
_cell.length_c   1.000
_cell.angle_alpha   90.00
_cell.angle_beta   90.00
_cell.angle_gamma   90.00
#
_symmetry.space_group_name_H-M   'P 1'
#
loop_
_entity.id
_entity.type
_entity.pdbx_description
1 polymer ?
#
loop_
_entity_poly.entity_id
_entity_poly.type
_entity_poly.pdbx_seq_one_letter_code
_entity_poly.pdbx_strand_id
1 'polypeptide(L)'
;MNIDTFLALVNAYCTRAGLPSAELHDEHCVLMPQPEQAVILAWDGAEEEVVLLAPVGAEAAALDGESAVELLGDAYLGQNLGGAAAGIDPRTGGLVLWRRLPAYGLTADRLERAIGRTVTAAQACAGV
;
A
#
# COMPACT_ATOMS: atom_id res chain seq x y z
N MET A 1 -8.76 12.91 -11.05
CA MET A 1 -9.25 13.18 -9.66
C MET A 1 -8.41 14.31 -9.06
N ASN A 2 -8.88 15.09 -8.09
CA ASN A 2 -8.02 16.10 -7.41
C ASN A 2 -7.70 15.66 -5.97
N ILE A 3 -6.76 16.37 -5.32
CA ILE A 3 -6.29 16.03 -3.97
C ILE A 3 -7.41 16.04 -2.91
N ASP A 4 -8.37 16.97 -3.03
CA ASP A 4 -9.52 17.04 -2.12
C ASP A 4 -10.45 15.82 -2.28
N THR A 5 -10.69 15.40 -3.52
CA THR A 5 -11.49 14.21 -3.83
C THR A 5 -10.79 12.94 -3.37
N PHE A 6 -9.47 12.87 -3.51
CA PHE A 6 -8.65 11.80 -2.96
C PHE A 6 -8.81 11.73 -1.43
N LEU A 7 -8.64 12.86 -0.73
CA LEU A 7 -8.77 12.91 0.72
C LEU A 7 -10.19 12.54 1.18
N ALA A 8 -11.22 12.96 0.44
CA ALA A 8 -12.61 12.58 0.71
C ALA A 8 -12.82 11.06 0.54
N LEU A 9 -12.25 10.46 -0.51
CA LEU A 9 -12.27 9.01 -0.73
C LEU A 9 -11.57 8.26 0.41
N VAL A 10 -10.40 8.73 0.85
CA VAL A 10 -9.66 8.12 1.97
C VAL A 10 -10.47 8.22 3.26
N ASN A 11 -11.06 9.38 3.56
CA ASN A 11 -11.90 9.55 4.75
C ASN A 11 -13.18 8.71 4.72
N ALA A 12 -13.76 8.50 3.53
CA ALA A 12 -14.88 7.58 3.36
C ALA A 12 -14.47 6.13 3.70
N TYR A 13 -13.26 5.72 3.32
CA TYR A 13 -12.69 4.44 3.77
C TYR A 13 -12.47 4.41 5.29
N CYS A 14 -11.81 5.42 5.87
CA CYS A 14 -11.54 5.47 7.32
C CYS A 14 -12.82 5.34 8.15
N THR A 15 -13.87 6.07 7.77
CA THR A 15 -15.18 6.02 8.43
C THR A 15 -15.75 4.60 8.46
N ARG A 16 -15.65 3.86 7.35
CA ARG A 16 -16.15 2.49 7.23
C ARG A 16 -15.31 1.50 8.03
N ALA A 17 -13.99 1.69 8.02
CA ALA A 17 -13.04 0.85 8.73
C ALA A 17 -12.96 1.15 10.24
N GLY A 18 -13.67 2.18 10.74
CA GLY A 18 -13.60 2.62 12.12
C GLY A 18 -12.27 3.27 12.50
N LEU A 19 -11.56 3.82 11.51
CA LEU A 19 -10.28 4.50 11.68
C LEU A 19 -10.48 6.00 11.93
N PRO A 20 -9.51 6.67 12.58
CA PRO A 20 -9.47 8.13 12.61
C PRO A 20 -9.50 8.74 11.21
N SER A 21 -9.98 9.98 11.12
CA SER A 21 -9.91 10.75 9.87
C SER A 21 -8.47 10.83 9.39
N ALA A 22 -8.29 10.68 8.09
CA ALA A 22 -6.98 10.76 7.46
C ALA A 22 -6.46 12.19 7.48
N GLU A 23 -5.19 12.34 7.84
CA GLU A 23 -4.46 13.58 7.70
C GLU A 23 -3.59 13.52 6.44
N LEU A 24 -3.62 14.60 5.66
CA LEU A 24 -2.79 14.74 4.48
C LEU A 24 -1.48 15.43 4.85
N HIS A 25 -0.37 14.74 4.64
CA HIS A 25 0.99 15.25 4.84
C HIS A 25 1.73 15.05 3.52
N ASP A 26 2.32 16.11 2.94
CA ASP A 26 3.08 16.02 1.68
C ASP A 26 2.41 15.13 0.61
N GLU A 27 1.13 15.39 0.32
CA GLU A 27 0.30 14.71 -0.69
C GLU A 27 0.03 13.20 -0.45
N HIS A 28 0.30 12.71 0.76
CA HIS A 28 -0.03 11.34 1.16
C HIS A 28 -0.71 11.27 2.53
N CYS A 29 -1.42 10.17 2.76
CA CYS A 29 -2.04 9.81 4.02
C CYS A 29 -1.38 8.54 4.55
N VAL A 30 -1.05 8.52 5.84
CA VAL A 30 -0.59 7.31 6.53
C VAL A 30 -1.69 6.80 7.45
N LEU A 31 -2.09 5.55 7.25
CA LEU A 31 -3.17 4.89 7.96
C LEU A 31 -2.67 3.63 8.68
N MET A 32 -3.35 3.26 9.76
CA MET A 32 -3.10 2.03 10.52
C MET A 32 -4.36 1.15 10.51
N PRO A 33 -4.67 0.48 9.39
CA PRO A 33 -5.87 -0.36 9.27
C PRO A 33 -5.80 -1.66 10.09
N GLN A 34 -4.59 -2.12 10.42
CA GLN A 34 -4.35 -3.24 11.33
C GLN A 34 -3.21 -2.91 12.29
N PRO A 35 -3.12 -3.59 13.46
CA PRO A 35 -1.99 -3.43 14.37
C PRO A 35 -0.67 -3.64 13.65
N GLU A 36 0.29 -2.75 13.87
CA GLU A 36 1.66 -2.82 13.35
C GLU A 36 1.81 -2.83 11.82
N GLN A 37 0.71 -2.74 11.06
CA GLN A 37 0.74 -2.72 9.60
C GLN A 37 0.27 -1.37 9.08
N ALA A 38 1.24 -0.51 8.77
CA ALA A 38 0.99 0.78 8.15
C ALA A 38 0.56 0.62 6.69
N VAL A 39 -0.24 1.57 6.23
CA VAL A 39 -0.62 1.75 4.83
C VAL A 39 -0.46 3.21 4.46
N ILE A 40 0.24 3.45 3.36
CA ILE A 40 0.47 4.78 2.81
C ILE A 40 -0.35 4.90 1.53
N LEU A 41 -1.15 5.96 1.43
CA LEU A 41 -1.93 6.30 0.25
C LEU A 41 -1.43 7.64 -0.26
N ALA A 42 -0.97 7.70 -1.52
CA ALA A 42 -0.55 8.93 -2.16
C ALA A 42 -1.34 9.18 -3.43
N TRP A 43 -1.60 10.45 -3.73
CA TRP A 43 -2.21 10.86 -4.99
C TRP A 43 -1.13 11.17 -6.03
N ASP A 44 -1.12 10.44 -7.14
CA ASP A 44 -0.30 10.75 -8.31
C ASP A 44 -1.16 11.49 -9.33
N GLY A 45 -1.05 12.82 -9.33
CA GLY A 45 -1.82 13.70 -10.21
C GLY A 45 -1.45 13.62 -11.69
N ALA A 46 -0.23 13.15 -12.02
CA ALA A 46 0.23 13.06 -13.41
C ALA A 46 -0.39 11.85 -14.12
N GLU A 47 -0.44 10.72 -13.43
CA GLU A 47 -0.99 9.46 -13.96
C GLU A 47 -2.48 9.26 -13.62
N GLU A 48 -3.05 10.16 -12.83
CA GLU A 48 -4.40 10.05 -12.26
C GLU A 48 -4.64 8.76 -11.47
N GLU A 49 -3.71 8.42 -10.58
CA GLU A 49 -3.73 7.17 -9.83
C GLU A 49 -3.55 7.38 -8.33
N VAL A 50 -4.13 6.50 -7.53
CA VAL A 50 -3.80 6.36 -6.12
C VAL A 50 -2.70 5.32 -5.99
N VAL A 51 -1.56 5.72 -5.44
CA VAL A 51 -0.48 4.82 -5.07
C VAL A 51 -0.75 4.31 -3.66
N LEU A 52 -0.86 3.00 -3.54
CA LEU A 52 -1.03 2.30 -2.27
C LEU A 52 0.29 1.60 -1.94
N LEU A 53 0.86 1.88 -0.77
CA LEU A 53 2.04 1.19 -0.25
C LEU A 53 1.74 0.56 1.12
N ALA A 54 2.29 -0.62 1.35
CA ALA A 54 2.29 -1.31 2.64
C ALA A 54 3.72 -1.78 2.94
N PRO A 55 4.42 -1.13 3.89
CA PRO A 55 5.72 -1.61 4.36
C PRO A 55 5.63 -3.01 4.95
N VAL A 56 6.63 -3.85 4.68
CA VAL A 56 6.76 -5.20 5.25
C VAL A 56 7.68 -5.11 6.46
N GLY A 57 7.06 -5.07 7.65
CA GLY A 57 7.78 -4.87 8.90
C GLY A 57 8.38 -3.46 9.05
N ALA A 58 9.19 -3.28 10.09
CA ALA A 58 9.85 -2.01 10.42
C ALA A 58 11.36 -1.99 10.15
N GLU A 59 11.94 -3.14 9.79
CA GLU A 59 13.39 -3.29 9.60
C GLU A 59 13.78 -3.29 8.12
N ALA A 60 15.05 -2.96 7.86
CA ALA A 60 15.61 -3.12 6.53
C ALA A 60 15.54 -4.59 6.11
N ALA A 61 15.18 -4.84 4.85
CA ALA A 61 15.05 -6.19 4.35
C ALA A 61 16.44 -6.83 4.29
N ALA A 62 16.65 -7.90 5.05
CA ALA A 62 17.86 -8.71 4.99
C ALA A 62 17.81 -9.62 3.76
N LEU A 63 17.91 -9.03 2.56
CA LEU A 63 17.88 -9.74 1.29
C LEU A 63 19.30 -10.11 0.86
N ASP A 64 19.54 -11.40 0.74
CA ASP A 64 20.65 -11.94 -0.03
C ASP A 64 20.28 -12.09 -1.52
N GLY A 65 21.22 -12.57 -2.33
CA GLY A 65 21.00 -12.73 -3.77
C GLY A 65 19.90 -13.74 -4.13
N GLU A 66 19.68 -14.77 -3.31
CA GLU A 66 18.68 -15.80 -3.55
C GLU A 66 17.27 -15.30 -3.20
N SER A 67 17.10 -14.75 -1.99
CA SER A 67 15.85 -14.14 -1.53
C SER A 67 15.41 -12.93 -2.36
N ALA A 68 16.35 -12.14 -2.90
CA ALA A 68 16.03 -11.07 -3.84
C ALA A 68 15.44 -11.61 -5.16
N VAL A 69 15.96 -12.73 -5.67
CA VAL A 69 15.45 -13.36 -6.90
C VAL A 69 14.07 -13.99 -6.66
N GLU A 70 13.86 -14.63 -5.51
CA GLU A 70 12.55 -15.15 -5.12
C GLU A 70 11.49 -14.04 -5.04
N LEU A 71 11.83 -12.92 -4.39
CA LEU A 71 10.96 -11.75 -4.30
C LEU A 71 10.60 -11.19 -5.69
N LEU A 72 11.55 -11.13 -6.61
CA LEU A 72 11.30 -10.72 -7.99
C LEU A 72 10.38 -11.72 -8.72
N GLY A 73 10.52 -13.01 -8.45
CA GLY A 73 9.62 -14.05 -8.96
C GLY A 73 8.18 -13.87 -8.47
N ASP A 74 8.00 -13.64 -7.17
CA ASP A 74 6.69 -13.39 -6.55
C ASP A 74 6.03 -12.10 -7.09
N ALA A 75 6.83 -11.05 -7.26
CA ALA A 75 6.38 -9.79 -7.85
C ALA A 75 6.00 -9.94 -9.34
N TYR A 76 6.71 -10.77 -10.11
CA TYR A 76 6.48 -10.94 -11.55
C TYR A 76 5.13 -11.58 -11.86
N LEU A 77 4.72 -12.58 -11.09
CA LEU A 77 3.43 -13.25 -11.30
C LEU A 77 2.28 -12.56 -10.57
N GLY A 78 2.57 -11.75 -9.55
CA GLY A 78 1.60 -11.01 -8.74
C GLY A 78 0.61 -11.87 -7.96
N GLN A 79 0.54 -13.19 -8.20
CA GLN A 79 -0.42 -14.09 -7.58
C GLN A 79 -0.15 -14.25 -6.08
N ASN A 80 1.12 -14.39 -5.69
CA ASN A 80 1.51 -14.58 -4.29
C ASN A 80 1.38 -13.30 -3.45
N LEU A 81 1.39 -12.13 -4.10
CA LEU A 81 1.25 -10.82 -3.45
C LEU A 81 -0.16 -10.23 -3.60
N GLY A 82 -1.13 -11.07 -3.98
CA GLY A 82 -2.53 -10.69 -4.15
C GLY A 82 -2.77 -9.60 -5.21
N GLY A 83 -1.87 -9.47 -6.19
CA GLY A 83 -1.84 -8.44 -7.23
C GLY A 83 -1.07 -7.17 -6.84
N ALA A 84 -0.23 -7.21 -5.81
CA ALA A 84 0.74 -6.17 -5.51
C ALA A 84 2.09 -6.46 -6.19
N ALA A 85 2.85 -5.40 -6.44
CA ALA A 85 4.27 -5.48 -6.73
C ALA A 85 5.08 -5.36 -5.43
N ALA A 86 6.31 -5.86 -5.43
CA ALA A 86 7.26 -5.65 -4.34
C ALA A 86 8.34 -4.64 -4.77
N GLY A 87 8.92 -3.94 -3.80
CA GLY A 87 10.04 -3.03 -4.01
C GLY A 87 10.78 -2.74 -2.71
N ILE A 88 11.98 -2.17 -2.81
CA ILE A 88 12.76 -1.73 -1.66
C ILE A 88 12.65 -0.21 -1.57
N ASP A 89 12.26 0.30 -0.40
CA ASP A 89 12.33 1.72 -0.12
C ASP A 89 13.81 2.14 -0.09
N PRO A 90 14.25 3.03 -0.99
CA PRO A 90 15.66 3.42 -1.08
C PRO A 90 16.16 4.20 0.15
N ARG A 91 15.26 4.77 0.96
CA ARG A 91 15.62 5.55 2.16
C ARG A 91 15.85 4.67 3.37
N THR A 92 15.00 3.65 3.55
CA THR A 92 15.00 2.80 4.73
C THR A 92 15.65 1.43 4.48
N GLY A 93 15.75 1.01 3.21
CA GLY A 93 16.09 -0.37 2.84
C GLY A 93 14.98 -1.38 3.16
N GLY A 94 13.82 -0.92 3.62
CA GLY A 94 12.68 -1.75 3.97
C GLY A 94 11.99 -2.32 2.73
N LEU A 95 11.47 -3.53 2.85
CA LEU A 95 10.60 -4.12 1.83
C LEU A 95 9.23 -3.43 1.86
N VAL A 96 8.68 -3.14 0.69
CA VAL A 96 7.37 -2.51 0.51
C VAL A 96 6.58 -3.31 -0.53
N LEU A 97 5.31 -3.57 -0.22
CA LEU A 97 4.33 -3.99 -1.23
C LEU A 97 3.57 -2.77 -1.72
N TRP A 98 3.35 -2.67 -3.03
CA TRP A 98 2.71 -1.50 -3.60
C TRP A 98 1.80 -1.81 -4.79
N ARG A 99 0.85 -0.90 -5.03
CA ARG A 99 -0.11 -0.95 -6.13
C ARG A 99 -0.39 0.44 -6.65
N ARG A 100 -0.78 0.50 -7.92
CA ARG A 100 -1.38 1.70 -8.53
C ARG A 100 -2.85 1.41 -8.81
N LEU A 101 -3.71 2.32 -8.39
CA LEU A 101 -5.16 2.22 -8.51
C LEU A 101 -5.66 3.37 -9.40
N PRO A 102 -6.19 3.08 -10.60
CA PRO A 102 -6.79 4.10 -11.46
C PRO A 102 -7.86 4.89 -10.71
N ALA A 103 -7.78 6.22 -10.76
CA ALA A 103 -8.79 7.09 -10.17
C ALA A 103 -10.19 6.83 -10.75
N TYR A 104 -10.24 6.49 -12.03
CA TYR A 104 -11.49 6.27 -12.74
C TYR A 104 -12.27 5.09 -12.14
N GLY A 105 -13.43 5.41 -11.55
CA GLY A 105 -14.30 4.42 -10.91
C GLY A 105 -13.71 3.82 -9.63
N LEU A 106 -12.74 4.47 -9.00
CA LEU A 106 -12.26 4.08 -7.67
C LEU A 106 -13.30 4.51 -6.62
N THR A 107 -13.81 3.52 -5.90
CA THR A 107 -14.78 3.71 -4.82
C THR A 107 -14.16 3.31 -3.48
N ALA A 108 -14.76 3.74 -2.37
CA ALA A 108 -14.32 3.34 -1.04
C ALA A 108 -14.27 1.81 -0.89
N ASP A 109 -15.24 1.07 -1.43
CA ASP A 109 -15.26 -0.40 -1.42
C ASP A 109 -14.10 -1.04 -2.22
N ARG A 110 -13.68 -0.41 -3.31
CA ARG A 110 -12.56 -0.90 -4.13
C ARG A 110 -11.23 -0.58 -3.45
N LEU A 111 -11.12 0.60 -2.85
CA LEU A 111 -9.98 1.01 -2.04
C LEU A 111 -9.82 0.10 -0.83
N GLU A 112 -10.90 -0.15 -0.07
CA GLU A 112 -10.94 -1.04 1.08
C GLU A 112 -10.44 -2.45 0.73
N ARG A 113 -10.94 -3.02 -0.38
CA ARG A 113 -10.48 -4.34 -0.86
C ARG A 113 -9.01 -4.34 -1.30
N ALA A 114 -8.53 -3.26 -1.93
CA ALA A 114 -7.14 -3.16 -2.33
C ALA A 114 -6.22 -3.04 -1.12
N ILE A 115 -6.58 -2.22 -0.13
CA ILE A 115 -5.89 -2.09 1.16
C ILE A 115 -5.83 -3.46 1.84
N GLY A 116 -6.97 -4.12 2.05
CA GLY A 116 -7.03 -5.42 2.72
C GLY A 116 -6.12 -6.46 2.07
N ARG A 117 -6.18 -6.62 0.74
CA ARG A 117 -5.29 -7.58 0.04
C ARG A 117 -3.80 -7.24 0.17
N THR A 118 -3.45 -5.96 0.20
CA THR A 118 -2.04 -5.53 0.28
C THR A 118 -1.50 -5.69 1.70
N VAL A 119 -2.31 -5.34 2.71
CA VAL A 119 -2.01 -5.54 4.13
C VAL A 119 -1.81 -7.02 4.44
N THR A 120 -2.74 -7.90 3.99
CA THR A 120 -2.60 -9.35 4.19
C THR A 120 -1.34 -9.89 3.54
N ALA A 121 -1.00 -9.45 2.33
CA ALA A 121 0.23 -9.87 1.67
C ALA A 121 1.48 -9.37 2.41
N ALA A 122 1.47 -8.13 2.91
CA ALA A 122 2.60 -7.55 3.64
C ALA A 122 2.85 -8.27 4.96
N GLN A 123 1.79 -8.60 5.71
CA GLN A 123 1.87 -9.38 6.94
C GLN A 123 2.39 -10.80 6.69
N ALA A 124 1.92 -11.46 5.63
CA ALA A 124 2.41 -12.78 5.24
C ALA A 124 3.91 -12.75 4.88
N CYS A 125 4.37 -11.72 4.17
CA CYS A 125 5.80 -11.52 3.89
C CYS A 125 6.62 -11.25 5.17
N ALA A 126 6.03 -10.63 6.20
CA ALA A 126 6.68 -10.38 7.48
C ALA A 126 6.73 -11.62 8.41
N GLY A 127 6.05 -12.71 8.04
CA GLY A 127 5.99 -13.94 8.85
C GLY A 127 4.91 -13.93 9.96
N VAL A 128 3.84 -13.15 9.77
CA VAL A 128 2.64 -13.10 10.65
C VAL A 128 1.53 -13.99 10.12
#